data_AF-A0A7X8ACU6-F1
#
_entry.id   AF-A0A7X8ACU6-F1
#
_cell.length_a   1.000
_cell.length_b   1.000
_cell.length_c   1.000
_cell.angle_alpha   90.00
_cell.angle_beta   90.00
_cell.angle_gamma   90.00
#
_symmetry.space_group_name_H-M   'P 1'
#
loop_
_entity.id
_entity.type
_entity.pdbx_description
1 polymer ?
#
loop_
_entity_poly.entity_id
_entity_poly.type
_entity_poly.pdbx_seq_one_letter_code
_entity_poly.pdbx_strand_id
1 'polypeptide(L)'
;MIINFSSLYDNEYAHGQVKQLMEQKCKLTIELTDEPCAWINARRITGLRYILNRQSWSWLLAYLENGKIDDFRVFPLQTERIEDFQMQALEELIGTKCNVFKVPFLREVRAYVTLIAIFPYGRIKFKIRLTNNFMDYLYDNNIC
;
A
#
# COMPACT_ATOMS: atom_id res chain seq x y z
N MET A 1 25.35 12.13 30.47
CA MET A 1 25.16 11.82 29.04
C MET A 1 23.66 11.89 28.77
N ILE A 2 23.19 12.87 28.01
CA ILE A 2 21.76 13.04 27.70
C ILE A 2 21.43 11.99 26.65
N ILE A 3 20.64 10.98 27.01
CA ILE A 3 20.14 9.99 26.06
C ILE A 3 19.05 10.68 25.25
N ASN A 4 19.37 10.99 23.99
CA ASN A 4 18.42 11.55 23.05
C ASN A 4 17.51 10.41 22.59
N PHE A 5 16.30 10.29 23.16
CA PHE A 5 15.27 9.42 22.62
C PHE A 5 14.82 9.99 21.28
N SER A 6 15.48 9.60 20.19
CA SER A 6 14.80 9.50 18.90
C SER A 6 13.61 8.59 19.13
N SER A 7 12.41 9.14 19.30
CA SER A 7 11.19 8.34 19.50
C SER A 7 11.08 7.35 18.35
N LEU A 8 11.29 6.05 18.63
CA LEU A 8 11.02 5.00 17.67
C LEU A 8 9.59 5.21 17.17
N TYR A 9 9.40 5.09 15.86
CA TYR A 9 8.08 5.22 15.27
C TYR A 9 7.14 4.16 15.83
N ASP A 10 5.98 4.58 16.34
CA ASP A 10 5.01 3.69 16.99
C ASP A 10 4.10 3.01 15.96
N ASN A 11 4.54 1.85 15.46
CA ASN A 11 3.79 1.09 14.46
C ASN A 11 2.58 0.34 15.05
N GLU A 12 2.57 0.07 16.36
CA GLU A 12 1.42 -0.53 17.05
C GLU A 12 0.26 0.46 17.11
N TYR A 13 0.54 1.72 17.46
CA TYR A 13 -0.44 2.78 17.39
C TYR A 13 -0.99 2.94 15.97
N ALA A 14 -0.12 2.94 14.96
CA ALA A 14 -0.54 3.02 13.56
C ALA A 14 -1.46 1.86 13.16
N HIS A 15 -1.11 0.62 13.53
CA HIS A 15 -1.96 -0.55 13.31
C HIS A 15 -3.34 -0.39 13.95
N GLY A 16 -3.39 0.03 15.23
CA GLY A 16 -4.64 0.28 15.94
C GLY A 16 -5.52 1.35 15.26
N GLN A 17 -4.91 2.43 14.75
CA GLN A 17 -5.62 3.46 14.00
C GLN A 17 -6.18 2.93 12.68
N VAL A 18 -5.41 2.11 11.95
CA VAL A 18 -5.88 1.44 10.73
C VAL A 18 -7.06 0.52 11.05
N LYS A 19 -6.94 -0.30 12.10
CA LYS A 19 -8.00 -1.20 12.55
C LYS A 19 -9.28 -0.45 12.90
N GLN A 20 -9.17 0.67 13.63
CA GLN A 20 -10.32 1.50 13.97
C GLN A 20 -11.03 2.07 12.72
N LEU A 21 -10.27 2.48 11.70
CA LEU A 21 -10.84 2.90 10.41
C LEU A 21 -11.59 1.75 9.73
N MET A 22 -11.05 0.54 9.79
CA MET A 22 -11.65 -0.67 9.21
C MET A 22 -12.93 -1.11 9.95
N GLU A 23 -12.94 -1.04 11.29
CA GLU A 23 -14.12 -1.29 12.12
C GLU A 23 -15.25 -0.32 11.78
N GLN A 24 -14.91 0.93 11.47
CA GLN A 24 -15.85 1.96 10.99
C GLN A 24 -16.24 1.79 9.51
N LYS A 25 -15.77 0.73 8.83
CA LYS A 25 -15.96 0.47 7.40
C LYS A 25 -15.55 1.64 6.50
N CYS A 26 -14.54 2.42 6.92
CA CYS A 26 -14.03 3.55 6.15
C CYS A 26 -13.36 3.05 4.86
N LYS A 27 -13.61 3.73 3.73
CA LYS A 27 -12.82 3.48 2.53
C LYS A 27 -11.39 3.98 2.72
N LEU A 28 -10.41 3.12 2.47
CA LEU A 28 -8.98 3.45 2.60
C LEU A 28 -8.38 3.81 1.24
N THR A 29 -7.51 4.83 1.23
CA THR A 29 -6.58 5.07 0.13
C THR A 29 -5.17 4.77 0.66
N ILE A 30 -4.56 3.73 0.11
CA ILE A 30 -3.25 3.22 0.52
C ILE A 30 -2.24 3.64 -0.55
N GLU A 31 -1.23 4.41 -0.18
CA GLU A 31 -0.12 4.75 -1.08
C GLU A 31 1.12 3.98 -0.65
N LEU A 32 1.62 3.09 -1.51
CA LEU A 32 2.76 2.23 -1.19
C LEU A 32 4.10 2.92 -1.47
N THR A 33 5.15 2.42 -0.80
CA THR A 33 6.55 2.77 -1.05
C THR A 33 7.36 1.54 -1.44
N ASP A 34 8.58 1.72 -1.94
CA ASP A 34 9.46 0.59 -2.32
C ASP A 34 9.94 -0.22 -1.11
N GLU A 35 9.95 0.39 0.08
CA GLU A 35 10.03 -0.30 1.36
C GLU A 35 8.63 -0.79 1.78
N PRO A 36 8.51 -1.86 2.60
CA PRO A 36 7.23 -2.38 3.07
C PRO A 36 6.60 -1.39 4.06
N CYS A 37 5.99 -0.35 3.52
CA CYS A 37 5.39 0.77 4.21
C CYS A 37 4.28 1.36 3.33
N ALA A 38 3.23 1.83 3.99
CA ALA A 38 2.10 2.48 3.36
C ALA A 38 1.78 3.82 4.02
N TRP A 39 1.29 4.75 3.22
CA TRP A 39 0.60 5.94 3.70
C TRP A 39 -0.91 5.74 3.58
N ILE A 40 -1.56 5.66 4.73
CA ILE A 40 -2.99 5.43 4.86
C ILE A 40 -3.72 6.76 4.93
N ASN A 41 -4.70 6.90 4.04
CA ASN A 41 -5.60 8.05 3.98
C ASN A 41 -7.05 7.57 4.03
N ALA A 42 -7.87 8.26 4.83
CA ALA A 42 -9.30 8.04 4.98
C ALA A 42 -9.98 9.39 5.25
N ARG A 43 -11.31 9.40 5.42
CA ARG A 43 -12.10 10.65 5.57
C ARG A 43 -11.61 11.57 6.71
N ARG A 44 -11.03 11.01 7.77
CA ARG A 44 -10.60 11.73 9.00
C ARG A 44 -9.11 11.66 9.29
N ILE A 45 -8.36 10.87 8.52
CA ILE A 45 -6.93 10.62 8.73
C ILE A 45 -6.23 10.78 7.39
N THR A 46 -5.19 11.60 7.35
CA THR A 46 -4.37 11.81 6.15
C THR A 46 -2.92 11.57 6.51
N GLY A 47 -2.19 10.79 5.70
CA GLY A 47 -0.77 10.55 5.89
C GLY A 47 -0.43 9.76 7.15
N LEU A 48 -1.29 8.84 7.60
CA LEU A 48 -0.89 7.88 8.63
C LEU A 48 0.11 6.91 8.00
N ARG A 49 1.38 7.02 8.37
CA ARG A 49 2.37 6.01 8.02
C ARG A 49 1.95 4.66 8.63
N TYR A 50 2.25 3.55 7.97
CA TYR A 50 2.09 2.21 8.54
C TYR A 50 3.16 1.30 7.96
N ILE A 51 4.06 0.80 8.80
CA ILE A 51 5.12 -0.13 8.40
C ILE A 51 4.48 -1.52 8.26
N LEU A 52 4.74 -2.15 7.12
CA LEU A 52 4.14 -3.41 6.73
C LEU A 52 5.10 -4.59 6.90
N ASN A 53 4.49 -5.76 6.99
CA ASN A 53 5.08 -7.06 6.75
C ASN A 53 4.07 -7.85 5.88
N ARG A 54 4.39 -9.09 5.52
CA ARG A 54 3.48 -9.91 4.70
C ARG A 54 2.10 -10.09 5.33
N GLN A 55 2.01 -10.26 6.66
CA GLN A 55 0.74 -10.47 7.35
C GLN A 55 -0.12 -9.20 7.36
N SER A 56 0.46 -8.04 7.67
CA SER A 56 -0.29 -6.78 7.65
C SER A 56 -0.66 -6.35 6.23
N TRP A 57 0.17 -6.66 5.23
CA TRP A 57 -0.19 -6.48 3.83
C TRP A 57 -1.40 -7.36 3.43
N SER A 58 -1.35 -8.66 3.74
CA SER A 58 -2.47 -9.58 3.48
C SER A 58 -3.75 -9.15 4.20
N TRP A 59 -3.63 -8.64 5.43
CA TRP A 59 -4.75 -8.08 6.18
C TRP A 59 -5.35 -6.84 5.53
N LEU A 60 -4.52 -5.89 5.05
CA LEU A 60 -4.99 -4.74 4.27
C LEU A 60 -5.74 -5.17 3.00
N LEU A 61 -5.23 -6.17 2.27
CA LEU A 61 -5.89 -6.70 1.08
C LEU A 61 -7.23 -7.35 1.41
N ALA A 62 -7.28 -8.20 2.45
CA ALA A 62 -8.52 -8.85 2.89
C ALA A 62 -9.61 -7.82 3.26
N TYR A 63 -9.21 -6.71 3.87
CA TYR A 63 -10.12 -5.60 4.13
C TYR A 63 -10.57 -4.90 2.85
N LEU A 64 -9.63 -4.54 1.97
CA LEU A 64 -9.96 -3.82 0.74
C LEU A 64 -10.94 -4.60 -0.14
N GLU A 65 -10.70 -5.91 -0.31
CA GLU A 65 -11.52 -6.81 -1.12
C GLU A 65 -12.88 -7.10 -0.49
N ASN A 66 -12.90 -7.48 0.79
CA ASN A 66 -14.06 -8.15 1.40
C ASN A 66 -14.55 -7.47 2.70
N GLY A 67 -13.89 -6.41 3.14
CA GLY A 67 -14.21 -5.70 4.38
C GLY A 67 -13.91 -6.51 5.64
N LYS A 68 -13.06 -7.55 5.56
CA LYS A 68 -12.61 -8.35 6.72
C LYS A 68 -11.72 -7.51 7.61
N ILE A 69 -11.99 -7.51 8.91
CA ILE A 69 -11.29 -6.66 9.89
C ILE A 69 -10.39 -7.46 10.83
N ASP A 70 -10.53 -8.79 10.85
CA ASP A 70 -9.80 -9.67 11.74
C ASP A 70 -8.31 -9.67 11.40
N ASP A 71 -7.49 -9.28 12.37
CA ASP A 71 -6.04 -9.09 12.31
C ASP A 71 -5.27 -10.25 12.96
N PHE A 72 -5.88 -11.45 13.02
CA PHE A 72 -5.27 -12.61 13.65
C PHE A 72 -3.86 -12.87 13.07
N ARG A 73 -2.85 -12.92 13.96
CA ARG A 73 -1.43 -13.14 13.63
C ARG A 73 -0.76 -11.98 12.88
N VAL A 74 -1.37 -10.80 12.83
CA VAL A 74 -0.67 -9.57 12.44
C VAL A 74 0.09 -9.08 13.66
N PHE A 75 1.41 -8.99 13.56
CA PHE A 75 2.29 -8.49 14.61
C PHE A 75 2.96 -7.19 14.13
N PRO A 76 2.43 -6.00 14.46
CA PRO A 76 2.93 -4.73 13.93
C PRO A 76 4.38 -4.41 14.25
N LEU A 77 4.94 -4.94 15.34
CA LEU A 77 6.35 -4.78 15.69
C LEU A 77 7.29 -5.71 14.91
N GLN A 78 6.76 -6.75 14.26
CA GLN A 78 7.57 -7.63 13.41
C GLN A 78 7.81 -6.95 12.07
N THR A 79 9.00 -6.40 11.88
CA THR A 79 9.41 -5.79 10.62
C THR A 79 10.02 -6.83 9.69
N GLU A 80 9.76 -6.68 8.40
CA GLU A 80 10.37 -7.49 7.35
C GLU A 80 11.10 -6.57 6.38
N ARG A 81 12.21 -7.04 5.81
CA ARG A 81 12.84 -6.37 4.68
C ARG A 81 12.33 -7.01 3.40
N ILE A 82 11.57 -6.25 2.63
CA ILE A 82 11.07 -6.65 1.32
C ILE A 82 11.56 -5.60 0.32
N GLU A 83 12.45 -6.02 -0.57
CA GLU A 83 12.96 -5.14 -1.63
C GLU A 83 11.94 -5.04 -2.75
N ASP A 84 11.83 -3.88 -3.39
CA ASP A 84 10.87 -3.61 -4.46
C ASP A 84 9.42 -3.96 -4.07
N PHE A 85 9.02 -3.61 -2.83
CA PHE A 85 7.72 -3.98 -2.28
C PHE A 85 6.54 -3.53 -3.17
N GLN A 86 6.61 -2.33 -3.76
CA GLN A 86 5.56 -1.88 -4.70
C GLN A 86 5.41 -2.80 -5.90
N MET A 87 6.52 -3.31 -6.44
CA MET A 87 6.50 -4.18 -7.62
C MET A 87 5.91 -5.54 -7.25
N GLN A 88 6.37 -6.14 -6.15
CA GLN A 88 5.83 -7.41 -5.67
C GLN A 88 4.33 -7.32 -5.37
N ALA A 89 3.88 -6.24 -4.72
CA ALA A 89 2.47 -5.99 -4.45
C ALA A 89 1.67 -5.83 -5.75
N LEU A 90 2.22 -5.13 -6.75
CA LEU A 90 1.56 -4.96 -8.05
C LEU A 90 1.43 -6.29 -8.81
N GLU A 91 2.49 -7.10 -8.84
CA GLU A 91 2.51 -8.43 -9.44
C GLU A 91 1.49 -9.36 -8.79
N GLU A 92 1.41 -9.36 -7.45
CA GLU A 92 0.41 -10.11 -6.70
C GLU A 92 -1.02 -9.72 -7.12
N LEU A 93 -1.30 -8.41 -7.18
CA LEU A 93 -2.63 -7.92 -7.57
C LEU A 93 -3.00 -8.25 -9.02
N ILE A 94 -2.05 -8.16 -9.94
CA ILE A 94 -2.27 -8.54 -11.33
C ILE A 94 -2.50 -10.06 -11.43
N GLY A 95 -1.75 -10.85 -10.66
CA GLY A 95 -1.91 -12.30 -10.57
C GLY A 95 -3.29 -12.72 -10.03
N THR A 96 -3.89 -11.94 -9.12
CA THR A 96 -5.26 -12.17 -8.63
C THR A 96 -6.35 -11.62 -9.56
N LYS A 97 -5.98 -11.09 -10.73
CA LYS A 97 -6.88 -10.42 -11.70
C LYS A 97 -7.56 -9.17 -11.13
N CYS A 98 -6.91 -8.49 -10.20
CA CYS A 98 -7.37 -7.18 -9.72
C CYS A 98 -7.35 -6.16 -10.86
N ASN A 99 -8.37 -5.30 -10.93
CA ASN A 99 -8.43 -4.23 -11.92
C ASN A 99 -7.46 -3.11 -11.54
N VAL A 100 -6.32 -3.06 -12.22
CA VAL A 100 -5.29 -2.02 -12.08
C VAL A 100 -5.34 -1.09 -13.29
N PHE A 101 -5.41 0.21 -13.03
CA PHE A 101 -5.47 1.24 -14.06
C PHE A 101 -4.25 2.14 -13.99
N LYS A 102 -3.65 2.40 -15.16
CA LYS A 102 -2.72 3.52 -15.30
C LYS A 102 -3.49 4.83 -15.28
N VAL A 103 -3.03 5.78 -14.47
CA VAL A 103 -3.60 7.13 -14.46
C VAL A 103 -3.01 7.89 -15.65
N PRO A 104 -3.84 8.31 -16.65
CA PRO A 104 -3.35 9.06 -17.80
C PRO A 104 -2.85 10.43 -17.35
N PHE A 105 -1.65 10.79 -17.78
CA PHE A 105 -1.08 12.11 -17.52
C PHE A 105 -1.34 13.03 -18.70
N LEU A 106 -1.65 14.30 -18.40
CA LEU A 106 -1.87 15.35 -19.40
C LEU A 106 -0.55 15.92 -19.98
N ARG A 107 0.63 15.58 -19.43
CA ARG A 107 1.96 16.03 -19.92
C ARG A 107 3.06 14.99 -19.67
N GLU A 108 3.79 14.61 -20.71
CA GLU A 108 4.64 13.40 -20.87
C GLU A 108 6.04 13.40 -20.18
N VAL A 109 6.29 14.18 -19.13
CA VAL A 109 7.68 14.29 -18.60
C VAL A 109 7.75 13.99 -17.10
N ARG A 110 7.68 12.71 -16.70
CA ARG A 110 8.10 12.27 -15.36
C ARG A 110 8.73 10.89 -15.36
N ALA A 111 9.74 10.71 -14.50
CA ALA A 111 10.43 9.45 -14.24
C ALA A 111 9.57 8.39 -13.51
N TYR A 112 8.26 8.61 -13.31
CA TYR A 112 7.39 7.72 -12.55
C TYR A 112 6.01 7.62 -13.22
N VAL A 113 5.41 6.44 -13.15
CA VAL A 113 4.01 6.19 -13.50
C VAL A 113 3.19 5.98 -12.23
N THR A 114 1.93 6.43 -12.26
CA THR A 114 0.98 6.17 -11.19
C THR A 114 -0.05 5.15 -11.66
N LEU A 115 -0.20 4.09 -10.86
CA LEU A 115 -1.21 3.07 -11.06
C LEU A 115 -2.19 3.10 -9.89
N ILE A 116 -3.44 2.72 -10.13
CA ILE A 116 -4.47 2.60 -9.10
C ILE A 116 -5.14 1.24 -9.24
N ALA A 117 -5.09 0.44 -8.18
CA ALA A 117 -5.94 -0.74 -8.00
C ALA A 117 -7.20 -0.33 -7.21
N ILE A 118 -8.39 -0.69 -7.71
CA ILE A 118 -9.67 -0.27 -7.12
C ILE A 118 -10.37 -1.47 -6.47
N PHE A 119 -10.85 -1.27 -5.25
CA PHE A 119 -11.54 -2.27 -4.45
C PHE A 119 -12.85 -1.72 -3.85
N PRO A 120 -13.78 -2.58 -3.39
CA PRO A 120 -15.01 -2.14 -2.72
C PRO A 120 -14.77 -1.22 -1.51
N TYR A 121 -13.76 -1.55 -0.68
CA TYR A 121 -13.41 -0.83 0.54
C TYR A 121 -12.22 0.14 0.39
N GLY A 122 -11.83 0.47 -0.84
CA GLY A 122 -10.76 1.44 -1.03
C GLY A 122 -10.02 1.33 -2.35
N ARG A 123 -8.78 1.79 -2.33
CA ARG A 123 -7.87 1.74 -3.47
C ARG A 123 -6.42 1.75 -3.01
N ILE A 124 -5.57 1.18 -3.85
CA ILE A 124 -4.12 1.19 -3.66
C ILE A 124 -3.52 2.02 -4.79
N LYS A 125 -2.66 2.96 -4.44
CA LYS A 125 -1.90 3.76 -5.40
C LYS A 125 -0.44 3.32 -5.37
N PHE A 126 0.08 3.12 -6.57
CA PHE A 126 1.48 2.85 -6.83
C PHE A 126 2.11 4.07 -7.48
N LYS A 127 3.36 4.35 -7.14
CA LYS A 127 4.18 5.35 -7.81
C LYS A 127 5.54 4.74 -8.11
N ILE A 128 5.62 4.06 -9.24
CA ILE A 128 6.78 3.24 -9.63
C ILE A 128 7.58 3.98 -10.69
N ARG A 129 8.91 3.89 -10.59
CA ARG A 129 9.82 4.53 -11.55
C ARG A 129 9.60 3.94 -12.94
N LEU A 130 9.48 4.81 -13.93
CA LEU A 130 9.31 4.41 -15.32
C LEU A 130 10.66 3.99 -15.89
N THR A 131 10.84 2.68 -16.04
CA THR A 131 11.98 2.05 -16.73
C THR A 131 11.47 1.33 -17.97
N ASN A 132 12.35 1.01 -18.93
CA ASN A 132 11.95 0.25 -20.12
C ASN A 132 11.34 -1.10 -19.73
N ASN A 133 12.00 -1.84 -18.83
CA ASN A 133 11.49 -3.13 -18.32
C ASN A 133 10.10 -2.99 -17.68
N PHE A 134 9.83 -1.91 -16.94
CA PHE A 134 8.52 -1.71 -16.33
C PHE A 134 7.45 -1.30 -17.35
N MET A 135 7.83 -0.56 -18.40
CA MET A 135 6.92 -0.26 -19.51
C MET A 135 6.50 -1.54 -20.24
N ASP A 136 7.45 -2.42 -20.56
CA ASP A 136 7.19 -3.71 -21.21
C ASP A 136 6.25 -4.56 -20.35
N TYR A 137 6.52 -4.63 -19.04
CA TYR A 137 5.64 -5.32 -18.07
C TYR A 137 4.20 -4.80 -18.10
N LEU A 138 3.99 -3.48 -18.18
CA LEU A 138 2.64 -2.90 -18.25
C LEU A 138 1.94 -3.21 -19.57
N TYR A 139 2.66 -3.25 -20.69
CA TYR A 139 2.11 -3.65 -21.99
C TYR A 139 1.70 -5.12 -22.01
N ASP A 140 2.55 -6.01 -21.51
CA ASP A 140 2.27 -7.46 -21.44
C ASP A 140 1.01 -7.77 -20.61
N ASN A 141 0.71 -6.92 -19.62
CA ASN A 141 -0.46 -7.05 -18.76
C ASN A 141 -1.67 -6.20 -19.18
N ASN A 142 -1.65 -5.58 -20.37
CA ASN A 142 -2.73 -4.74 -20.91
C ASN A 142 -3.15 -3.58 -19.98
N ILE A 143 -2.20 -3.00 -19.25
CA ILE A 143 -2.42 -1.83 -18.38
C ILE A 143 -2.11 -0.50 -19.12
N CYS A 144 -1.35 -0.59 -20.22
CA CYS A 144 -1.00 0.49 -21.13
C CYS A 144 -1.61 0.29 -22.51
#